data_AF-A0A3M1ASI3-F1
#
_entry.id   AF-A0A3M1ASI3-F1
#
_cell.length_a   1.000
_cell.length_b   1.000
_cell.length_c   1.000
_cell.angle_alpha   90.00
_cell.angle_beta   90.00
_cell.angle_gamma   90.00
#
_symmetry.space_group_name_H-M   'P 1'
#
loop_
_entity.id
_entity.type
_entity.pdbx_description
1 polymer ?
#
loop_
_entity_poly.entity_id
_entity_poly.type
_entity_poly.pdbx_seq_one_letter_code
_entity_poly.pdbx_strand_id
1 'polypeptide(L)'
;ITLSMQFLDRKGRVLKEHTERIGETWEWYPVARKIADNSIRPMEKREYRVGFPIGPKTRYLRFRVIMRNHRMTEKTLRYMKLEGKYPISVETGRAEFQFKIRWKHRIG
;
A
#
# COMPACT_ATOMS: atom_id res chain seq x y z
N ILE A 1 9.35 -0.92 4.61
CA ILE A 1 7.90 -1.26 4.74
C ILE A 1 7.13 -0.57 3.63
N THR A 2 6.04 -1.17 3.14
CA THR A 2 5.08 -0.50 2.26
C THR A 2 3.67 -0.64 2.81
N LEU A 3 2.90 0.44 2.76
CA LEU A 3 1.47 0.47 3.05
C LEU A 3 0.72 0.67 1.74
N SER A 4 0.08 -0.39 1.24
CA SER A 4 -0.78 -0.34 0.04
C SER A 4 -2.23 -0.13 0.48
N MET A 5 -2.87 0.88 -0.07
CA MET A 5 -4.26 1.27 0.16
C MET A 5 -5.04 1.14 -1.15
N GLN A 6 -5.89 0.13 -1.24
CA GLN A 6 -6.60 -0.27 -2.44
C GLN A 6 -8.10 -0.06 -2.28
N PHE A 7 -8.71 0.55 -3.29
CA PHE A 7 -10.14 0.57 -3.47
C PHE A 7 -10.52 -0.46 -4.52
N LEU A 8 -11.41 -1.38 -4.18
CA LEU A 8 -11.82 -2.48 -5.04
C LEU A 8 -13.34 -2.47 -5.28
N ASP A 9 -13.75 -2.97 -6.44
CA ASP A 9 -15.16 -3.22 -6.72
C ASP A 9 -15.69 -4.51 -6.06
N ARG A 10 -16.95 -4.84 -6.31
CA ARG A 10 -17.57 -6.07 -5.78
C ARG A 10 -16.90 -7.35 -6.26
N LYS A 11 -16.29 -7.35 -7.45
CA LYS A 11 -15.59 -8.49 -8.04
C LYS A 11 -14.14 -8.59 -7.55
N GLY A 12 -13.68 -7.64 -6.74
CA GLY A 12 -12.30 -7.58 -6.26
C GLY A 12 -11.31 -6.98 -7.25
N ARG A 13 -11.80 -6.32 -8.32
CA ARG A 13 -10.92 -5.56 -9.22
C ARG A 13 -10.47 -4.28 -8.52
N VAL A 14 -9.17 -4.02 -8.53
CA VAL A 14 -8.60 -2.76 -8.02
C VAL A 14 -9.06 -1.61 -8.92
N LEU A 15 -9.81 -0.68 -8.35
CA LEU A 15 -10.28 0.56 -8.98
C LEU A 15 -9.28 1.69 -8.81
N LYS A 16 -8.59 1.74 -7.67
CA LYS A 16 -7.50 2.67 -7.37
C LYS A 16 -6.58 2.05 -6.32
N GLU A 17 -5.30 2.32 -6.45
CA GLU A 17 -4.30 1.98 -5.44
C GLU A 17 -3.47 3.21 -5.12
N HIS A 18 -3.11 3.36 -3.85
CA HIS A 18 -2.11 4.31 -3.37
C HIS A 18 -1.14 3.55 -2.50
N THR A 19 0.17 3.75 -2.71
CA THR A 19 1.21 3.03 -1.95
C THR A 19 2.17 4.02 -1.30
N GLU A 20 2.38 3.84 -0.01
CA GLU A 20 3.33 4.61 0.79
C GLU A 20 4.53 3.75 1.16
N ARG A 21 5.75 4.25 0.90
CA ARG A 21 6.98 3.62 1.37
C ARG A 21 7.36 4.20 2.73
N ILE A 22 7.64 3.33 3.69
CA ILE A 22 8.05 3.68 5.05
C ILE A 22 9.39 3.03 5.35
N GLY A 23 10.35 3.84 5.79
CA GLY A 23 11.69 3.43 6.19
C GLY A 23 12.76 4.28 5.52
N GLU A 24 13.99 3.82 5.68
CA GLU A 24 15.15 4.53 5.15
C GLU A 24 15.31 4.35 3.63
N THR A 25 15.94 5.36 3.03
CA THR A 25 16.41 5.34 1.65
C THR A 25 17.91 5.63 1.65
N TRP A 26 18.67 4.75 1.03
CA TRP A 26 20.12 4.76 1.02
C TRP A 26 20.66 4.75 -0.40
N GLU A 27 21.74 5.48 -0.60
CA GLU A 27 22.63 5.37 -1.76
C GLU A 27 23.91 4.69 -1.28
N TRP A 28 24.27 3.55 -1.87
CA TRP A 28 25.36 2.71 -1.35
C TRP A 28 26.72 2.98 -2.02
N TYR A 29 26.73 3.53 -3.23
CA TYR A 29 27.93 3.76 -4.03
C TYR A 29 27.95 5.21 -4.52
N PRO A 30 29.11 5.89 -4.59
CA PRO A 30 30.47 5.39 -4.28
C PRO A 30 30.76 5.27 -2.77
N VAL A 31 30.04 6.02 -1.95
CA VAL A 31 30.13 5.96 -0.48
C VAL A 31 28.71 5.88 0.06
N ALA A 32 28.50 5.06 1.09
CA ALA A 32 27.19 4.89 1.70
C ALA A 32 26.68 6.22 2.28
N ARG A 33 25.50 6.65 1.82
CA ARG A 33 24.83 7.88 2.24
C ARG A 33 23.34 7.66 2.44
N LYS A 34 22.83 8.11 3.58
CA LYS A 34 21.40 8.13 3.88
C LYS A 34 20.75 9.33 3.17
N ILE A 35 19.80 9.05 2.29
CA ILE A 35 19.12 10.07 1.46
C ILE A 35 17.87 10.59 2.16
N ALA A 36 17.09 9.69 2.76
CA ALA A 36 15.85 10.03 3.46
C ALA A 36 15.50 8.99 4.51
N ASP A 37 14.69 9.40 5.49
CA ASP A 37 14.13 8.51 6.51
C ASP A 37 12.77 9.00 6.95
N ASN A 38 11.76 8.17 6.70
CA ASN A 38 10.41 8.38 7.20
C ASN A 38 9.95 7.20 8.06
N SER A 39 10.87 6.53 8.76
CA SER A 39 10.53 5.45 9.69
C SER A 39 9.50 5.90 10.73
N ILE A 40 8.61 4.99 11.13
CA ILE A 40 7.67 5.25 12.23
C ILE A 40 8.45 5.11 13.53
N ARG A 41 8.48 6.15 14.35
CA ARG A 41 9.15 6.14 15.65
C ARG A 41 8.36 5.29 16.65
N PRO A 42 9.00 4.78 17.71
CA PRO A 42 8.28 4.10 18.79
C PRO A 42 7.11 4.96 19.29
N MET A 43 5.94 4.35 19.44
CA MET A 43 4.69 5.00 19.87
C MET A 43 4.15 6.10 18.93
N GLU A 44 4.78 6.36 17.78
CA GLU A 44 4.26 7.31 16.81
C GLU A 44 2.96 6.78 16.16
N LYS A 45 1.97 7.67 16.07
CA LYS A 45 0.78 7.46 15.25
C LYS A 45 0.89 8.32 14.00
N ARG A 46 0.67 7.72 12.84
CA ARG A 46 0.71 8.40 11.55
C ARG A 46 -0.59 8.15 10.79
N GLU A 47 -1.16 9.22 10.26
CA GLU A 47 -2.39 9.18 9.49
C GLU A 47 -2.10 9.31 8.00
N TYR A 48 -2.80 8.50 7.20
CA TYR A 48 -2.76 8.56 5.75
C TYR A 48 -4.15 8.85 5.22
N ARG A 49 -4.26 9.84 4.33
CA ARG A 49 -5.52 10.23 3.70
C ARG A 49 -5.48 9.87 2.23
N VAL A 50 -6.41 9.04 1.80
CA VAL A 50 -6.56 8.66 0.40
C VAL A 50 -7.99 8.95 -0.06
N GLY A 51 -8.11 9.71 -1.13
CA GLY A 51 -9.38 9.99 -1.79
C GLY A 51 -9.68 8.97 -2.89
N PHE A 52 -10.94 8.56 -3.00
CA PHE A 52 -11.44 7.76 -4.11
C PHE A 52 -12.56 8.52 -4.83
N PRO A 53 -12.47 8.74 -6.15
CA PRO A 53 -13.56 9.38 -6.88
C PRO A 53 -14.74 8.41 -6.98
N ILE A 54 -15.79 8.66 -6.20
CA ILE A 54 -17.01 7.86 -6.23
C ILE A 54 -17.95 8.45 -7.30
N GLY A 55 -18.19 7.71 -8.38
CA GLY A 55 -19.18 8.09 -9.40
C GLY A 55 -20.59 7.56 -9.12
N PRO A 56 -21.66 8.11 -9.74
CA PRO A 56 -23.07 7.75 -9.49
C PRO A 56 -23.41 6.25 -9.67
N LYS A 57 -22.61 5.54 -10.46
CA LYS A 57 -22.75 4.10 -10.71
C LYS A 57 -22.07 3.23 -9.65
N THR A 58 -21.26 3.81 -8.76
CA THR A 58 -20.58 3.07 -7.68
C THR A 58 -21.60 2.73 -6.61
N ARG A 59 -21.88 1.44 -6.44
CA ARG A 59 -22.81 0.92 -5.42
C ARG A 59 -22.11 0.15 -4.30
N TYR A 60 -20.96 -0.43 -4.61
CA TYR A 60 -20.15 -1.23 -3.71
C TYR A 60 -18.70 -0.82 -3.84
N LEU A 61 -18.05 -0.66 -2.69
CA LEU A 61 -16.64 -0.32 -2.60
C LEU A 61 -16.03 -1.11 -1.45
N ARG A 62 -14.92 -1.77 -1.70
CA ARG A 62 -14.09 -2.37 -0.65
C ARG A 62 -12.81 -1.55 -0.52
N PHE A 63 -12.47 -1.13 0.67
CA PHE A 63 -11.19 -0.51 0.97
C PHE A 63 -10.31 -1.53 1.69
N ARG A 64 -9.16 -1.83 1.11
CA ARG A 64 -8.19 -2.78 1.63
C ARG A 64 -6.89 -2.05 1.91
N VAL A 65 -6.35 -2.26 3.10
CA VAL A 65 -5.03 -1.76 3.50
C VAL A 65 -4.15 -2.97 3.76
N ILE A 66 -3.00 -3.06 3.09
CA ILE A 66 -2.02 -4.12 3.26
C ILE A 66 -0.68 -3.51 3.62
N MET A 67 -0.10 -3.97 4.74
CA MET A 67 1.25 -3.63 5.14
C MET A 67 2.19 -4.78 4.80
N ARG A 68 3.28 -4.48 4.08
CA ARG A 68 4.33 -5.46 3.77
C ARG A 68 5.68 -4.99 4.26
N ASN A 69 6.42 -5.89 4.87
CA ASN A 69 7.84 -5.68 5.12
C ASN A 69 8.66 -6.34 4.00
N HIS A 70 9.57 -5.56 3.39
CA HIS A 70 10.37 -6.00 2.26
C HIS A 70 11.76 -6.37 2.75
N ARG A 71 12.22 -7.56 2.39
CA ARG A 71 13.54 -8.08 2.79
C ARG A 71 14.63 -7.69 1.82
N MET A 72 14.27 -7.54 0.54
CA MET A 72 15.20 -7.16 -0.52
C MET A 72 14.44 -6.53 -1.69
N THR A 73 15.19 -5.95 -2.63
CA THR A 73 14.62 -5.53 -3.91
C THR A 73 14.48 -6.71 -4.86
N GLU A 74 13.64 -6.57 -5.87
CA GLU A 74 13.46 -7.61 -6.88
C GLU A 74 14.73 -7.84 -7.70
N LYS A 75 15.50 -6.76 -7.94
CA LYS A 75 16.82 -6.84 -8.57
C LYS A 75 17.77 -7.71 -7.74
N THR A 76 17.79 -7.53 -6.42
CA THR A 76 18.61 -8.33 -5.50
C THR A 76 18.17 -9.79 -5.50
N LEU A 77 16.86 -10.05 -5.45
CA LEU A 77 16.29 -11.41 -5.50
C LEU A 77 16.75 -12.16 -6.75
N ARG A 78 16.66 -11.52 -7.93
CA ARG A 78 17.10 -12.07 -9.22
C ARG A 78 18.61 -12.29 -9.26
N TYR A 79 19.38 -11.29 -8.84
CA TYR A 79 20.84 -11.39 -8.79
C TYR A 79 21.31 -12.56 -7.93
N MET A 80 20.66 -12.76 -6.77
CA MET A 80 20.94 -13.87 -5.85
C MET A 80 20.29 -15.20 -6.24
N LYS A 81 19.50 -15.25 -7.33
CA LYS A 81 18.78 -16.45 -7.82
C LYS A 81 17.87 -17.09 -6.75
N LEU A 82 17.17 -16.24 -6.01
CA LEU A 82 16.30 -16.62 -4.90
C LEU A 82 14.80 -16.67 -5.28
N GLU A 83 14.47 -16.48 -6.55
CA GLU A 83 13.10 -16.54 -7.06
C GLU A 83 12.44 -17.89 -6.72
N GLY A 84 11.22 -17.84 -6.17
CA GLY A 84 10.49 -19.03 -5.69
C GLY A 84 11.05 -19.71 -4.44
N LYS A 85 12.29 -19.39 -4.04
CA LYS A 85 12.97 -20.00 -2.88
C LYS A 85 12.86 -19.16 -1.61
N TYR A 86 12.82 -17.84 -1.77
CA TYR A 86 12.75 -16.92 -0.64
C TYR A 86 11.80 -15.77 -0.92
N PRO A 87 10.89 -15.42 0.00
CA PRO A 87 9.92 -14.37 -0.25
C PRO A 87 10.59 -12.99 -0.19
N ILE A 88 10.38 -12.20 -1.24
CA ILE A 88 10.87 -10.81 -1.32
C ILE A 88 10.29 -9.91 -0.24
N SER A 89 9.06 -10.18 0.18
CA SER A 89 8.34 -9.46 1.21
C SER A 89 7.39 -10.38 1.96
N VAL A 90 7.01 -9.95 3.16
CA VAL A 90 6.01 -10.63 3.99
C VAL A 90 4.90 -9.65 4.32
N GLU A 91 3.66 -10.09 4.23
CA GLU A 91 2.51 -9.33 4.72
C GLU A 91 2.53 -9.35 6.26
N THR A 92 2.63 -8.17 6.86
CA THR A 92 2.72 -8.02 8.32
C THR A 92 1.44 -7.43 8.93
N GLY A 93 0.49 -7.00 8.08
CA GLY A 93 -0.80 -6.52 8.55
C GLY A 93 -1.78 -6.33 7.38
N ARG A 94 -3.06 -6.53 7.67
CA ARG A 94 -4.16 -6.30 6.74
C ARG A 94 -5.37 -5.74 7.47
N ALA A 95 -6.02 -4.77 6.85
CA ALA A 95 -7.35 -4.32 7.23
C ALA A 95 -8.24 -4.24 5.97
N GLU A 96 -9.51 -4.61 6.12
CA GLU A 96 -10.49 -4.50 5.04
C GLU A 96 -11.79 -3.89 5.56
N PHE A 97 -12.36 -2.99 4.76
CA PHE A 97 -13.60 -2.28 5.05
C PHE A 97 -14.51 -2.36 3.82
N GLN A 98 -15.81 -2.52 4.05
CA GLN A 98 -16.79 -2.60 2.96
C GLN A 98 -17.82 -1.50 3.11
N PHE A 99 -18.10 -0.83 2.00
CA PHE A 99 -19.05 0.28 1.92
C PHE A 99 -20.12 -0.03 0.87
N LYS A 100 -21.38 0.14 1.28
CA LYS A 100 -22.53 0.16 0.38
C LYS A 100 -22.94 1.62 0.16
N ILE A 101 -22.87 2.07 -1.08
CA ILE A 101 -23.06 3.49 -1.42
C ILE A 101 -24.49 3.69 -1.87
N ARG A 102 -25.22 4.55 -1.16
CA ARG A 102 -26.58 4.96 -1.50
C ARG A 102 -26.57 6.41 -1.96
N TRP A 103 -26.84 6.61 -3.25
CA TRP A 103 -27.08 7.93 -3.81
C TRP A 103 -28.51 8.33 -3.48
N LYS A 104 -28.70 9.42 -2.72
CA LYS A 104 -30.01 10.07 -2.67
C LYS A 104 -30.14 10.93 -3.90
N HIS A 105 -31.16 10.68 -4.72
CA HIS A 105 -31.56 11.66 -5.73
C HIS A 105 -32.17 12.84 -4.98
N ARG A 106 -31.55 14.01 -5.13
CA ARG A 106 -32.17 15.28 -4.77
C ARG A 106 -33.19 15.54 -5.89
N ILE A 107 -34.45 15.24 -5.61
CA ILE A 107 -35.56 15.63 -6.46
C ILE A 107 -35.72 17.13 -6.21
N GLY A 108 -35.47 17.93 -7.25
CA GLY A 108 -35.82 19.34 -7.30
C GLY A 108 -37.29 19.51 -7.63
#